data_AF-A0A418F0Y1-F1
#
_entry.id   AF-A0A418F0Y1-F1
#
_cell.length_a   1.000
_cell.length_b   1.000
_cell.length_c   1.000
_cell.angle_alpha   90.00
_cell.angle_beta   90.00
_cell.angle_gamma   90.00
#
_symmetry.space_group_name_H-M   'P 1'
#
loop_
_entity.id
_entity.type
_entity.pdbx_description
1 polymer ?
#
loop_
_entity_poly.entity_id
_entity_poly.type
_entity_poly.pdbx_seq_one_letter_code
_entity_poly.pdbx_strand_id
1 'polypeptide(L)'
;MAPLTRSRYTPAELHQAIQDVISGQSGRFVSGKSKIPYLTLMRKVRETKAGTLVPPQRRGPPPILPRDCESDLVAWITAMQQDGHPVDRHMILIKGNQLVRQLDPLGSVSGG
;
A
#
# COMPACT_ATOMS: atom_id res chain seq x y z
N MET A 1 11.02 -14.91 8.81
CA MET A 1 12.03 -13.86 8.52
C MET A 1 11.38 -12.51 8.79
N ALA A 2 11.93 -11.69 9.69
CA ALA A 2 11.42 -10.33 9.91
C ALA A 2 11.84 -9.42 8.73
N PRO A 3 10.97 -8.52 8.23
CA PRO A 3 11.31 -7.67 7.10
C PRO A 3 12.43 -6.69 7.45
N LEU A 4 13.45 -6.61 6.60
CA LEU A 4 14.53 -5.61 6.70
C LEU A 4 13.97 -4.23 6.35
N THR A 5 13.47 -3.48 7.34
CA THR A 5 12.91 -2.15 7.10
C THR A 5 13.99 -1.08 7.17
N ARG A 6 14.19 -0.32 6.08
CA ARG A 6 14.86 1.00 6.09
C ARG A 6 14.12 2.06 6.94
N SER A 7 12.96 1.73 7.51
CA SER A 7 12.14 2.64 8.30
C SER A 7 12.67 2.75 9.73
N ARG A 8 12.66 3.97 10.30
CA ARG A 8 13.06 4.23 11.69
C ARG A 8 12.05 3.72 12.72
N TYR A 9 10.84 3.42 12.28
CA TYR A 9 9.74 2.95 13.11
C TYR A 9 8.88 1.94 12.36
N THR A 10 8.23 1.04 13.09
CA THR A 10 7.32 0.04 12.52
C THR A 10 5.89 0.61 12.36
N PRO A 11 5.02 -0.02 11.54
CA PRO A 11 3.62 0.38 11.46
C PRO A 11 2.88 0.29 12.80
N ALA A 12 3.21 -0.71 13.62
CA ALA A 12 2.62 -0.89 14.95
C ALA A 12 3.03 0.23 15.91
N GLU A 13 4.32 0.60 15.93
CA GLU A 13 4.82 1.74 16.71
C GLU A 13 4.15 3.06 16.30
N LEU A 14 3.95 3.27 14.99
CA LEU A 14 3.23 4.44 14.49
C LEU A 14 1.76 4.43 14.94
N HIS A 15 1.09 3.28 14.87
CA HIS A 15 -0.30 3.16 15.30
C HIS A 15 -0.43 3.50 16.80
N GLN A 16 0.42 2.94 17.65
CA GLN A 16 0.41 3.23 19.09
C GLN A 16 0.65 4.71 19.36
N ALA A 17 1.66 5.32 18.73
CA ALA A 17 1.95 6.74 18.90
C ALA A 17 0.79 7.65 18.47
N ILE A 18 0.04 7.27 17.43
CA ILE A 18 -1.17 7.99 17.02
C ILE A 18 -2.24 7.89 18.11
N GLN A 19 -2.49 6.70 18.67
CA GLN A 19 -3.47 6.49 19.73
C GLN A 19 -3.11 7.26 21.00
N ASP A 20 -1.84 7.29 21.38
CA ASP A 20 -1.34 8.05 22.52
C ASP A 20 -1.66 9.56 22.37
N VAL A 21 -1.50 10.13 21.17
CA VAL A 21 -1.87 11.52 20.92
C VAL A 21 -3.39 11.73 20.89
N ILE A 22 -4.13 10.79 20.29
CA ILE A 22 -5.61 10.87 20.23
C ILE A 22 -6.21 10.78 21.64
N SER A 23 -5.64 9.97 22.53
CA SER A 23 -6.03 9.84 23.95
C SER A 23 -5.62 11.05 24.82
N GLY A 24 -4.97 12.07 24.24
CA GLY A 24 -4.71 13.35 24.88
C GLY A 24 -3.25 13.61 25.27
N GLN A 25 -2.32 12.71 24.97
CA GLN A 25 -0.90 12.98 25.22
C GLN A 25 -0.37 14.08 24.28
N SER A 26 0.60 14.85 24.78
CA SER A 26 1.27 15.89 23.99
C SER A 26 2.03 15.25 22.81
N GLY A 27 1.75 15.72 21.59
CA GLY A 27 2.44 15.25 20.39
C GLY A 27 3.96 15.44 20.43
N ARG A 28 4.45 16.48 21.11
CA ARG A 28 5.90 16.70 21.30
C ARG A 28 6.49 15.66 22.24
N PHE A 29 5.78 15.31 23.31
CA PHE A 29 6.20 14.27 24.25
C PHE A 29 6.25 12.90 23.57
N VAL A 30 5.18 12.52 22.86
CA VAL A 30 5.11 11.24 22.14
C VAL A 30 6.18 11.15 21.04
N SER A 31 6.44 12.25 20.32
CA SER A 31 7.52 12.29 19.33
C SER A 31 8.90 12.16 19.96
N GLY A 32 9.15 12.79 21.13
CA GLY A 32 10.44 12.66 21.83
C GLY A 32 10.69 11.26 22.39
N LYS A 33 9.63 10.54 22.81
CA LYS A 33 9.71 9.16 23.32
C LYS A 33 9.83 8.12 22.20
N SER A 34 9.34 8.42 21.00
CA SER A 34 9.32 7.50 19.86
C SER A 34 10.42 7.81 18.85
N LYS A 35 10.61 6.91 17.87
CA LYS A 35 11.48 7.15 16.71
C LYS A 35 10.77 7.92 15.57
N ILE A 36 9.61 8.52 15.87
CA ILE A 36 8.73 9.14 14.88
C ILE A 36 8.88 10.66 14.95
N PRO A 37 9.29 11.32 13.85
CA PRO A 37 9.37 12.78 13.80
C PRO A 37 8.02 13.44 14.06
N TYR A 38 8.02 14.56 14.80
CA TYR A 38 6.81 15.28 15.21
C TYR A 38 5.86 15.59 14.04
N LEU A 39 6.40 16.09 12.93
CA LEU A 39 5.61 16.43 11.75
C LEU A 39 4.92 15.20 11.15
N THR A 40 5.61 14.06 11.09
CA THR A 40 5.05 12.80 10.62
C THR A 40 3.93 12.33 11.54
N LEU A 41 4.17 12.37 12.86
CA LEU A 41 3.18 11.96 13.86
C LEU A 41 1.91 12.82 13.75
N MET A 42 2.05 14.15 13.75
CA MET A 42 0.89 15.06 13.65
C MET A 42 0.17 14.96 12.32
N ARG A 43 0.88 14.77 11.20
CA ARG A 43 0.27 14.52 9.89
C ARG A 43 -0.60 13.27 9.95
N LYS A 44 -0.08 12.18 10.50
CA LYS A 44 -0.80 10.91 10.62
C LYS A 44 -1.99 11.00 11.57
N VAL A 45 -1.85 11.68 12.71
CA VAL A 45 -2.97 11.94 13.63
C VAL A 45 -4.10 12.72 12.93
N ARG A 46 -3.79 13.72 12.11
CA ARG A 46 -4.79 14.46 11.32
C ARG A 46 -5.50 13.57 10.30
N GLU A 47 -4.75 12.76 9.56
CA GLU A 47 -5.32 11.79 8.61
C GLU A 47 -6.24 10.78 9.32
N THR A 48 -5.82 10.26 10.48
CA THR A 48 -6.65 9.34 11.28
C THR A 48 -7.93 10.00 11.77
N LYS A 49 -7.85 11.24 12.31
CA LYS A 49 -9.04 11.98 12.78
C LYS A 49 -10.01 12.31 11.64
N ALA A 50 -9.50 12.55 10.43
CA ALA A 50 -10.31 12.82 9.25
C ALA A 50 -10.85 11.54 8.58
N GLY A 51 -10.46 10.34 9.03
CA GLY A 51 -10.79 9.09 8.36
C GLY A 51 -10.10 8.92 7.00
N THR A 52 -9.07 9.72 6.69
CA THR A 52 -8.35 9.72 5.41
C THR A 52 -7.00 9.02 5.48
N LEU A 53 -6.82 8.12 6.45
CA LEU A 53 -5.57 7.39 6.60
C LEU A 53 -5.36 6.44 5.41
N VAL A 54 -4.46 6.84 4.51
CA VAL A 54 -4.09 6.04 3.34
C VAL A 54 -3.00 5.04 3.74
N PRO A 55 -3.15 3.74 3.38
CA PRO A 55 -2.11 2.76 3.59
C PRO A 55 -0.82 3.14 2.84
N PRO A 56 0.36 2.78 3.37
CA PRO A 56 1.63 3.06 2.70
C PRO A 56 1.61 2.55 1.26
N GLN A 57 1.91 3.42 0.31
CA GLN A 57 2.00 3.07 -1.11
C GLN A 57 3.46 2.86 -1.53
N ARG A 58 3.66 2.02 -2.55
CA ARG A 58 4.97 1.86 -3.18
C ARG A 58 5.43 3.21 -3.75
N ARG A 59 6.70 3.55 -3.54
CA ARG A 59 7.33 4.73 -4.14
C ARG A 59 7.61 4.47 -5.62
N GLY A 60 7.39 5.48 -6.47
CA GLY A 60 7.65 5.41 -7.91
C GLY A 60 6.49 6.01 -8.70
N PRO A 61 6.52 5.88 -10.04
CA PRO A 61 5.38 6.22 -10.88
C PRO A 61 4.12 5.48 -10.41
N PRO A 62 2.94 6.10 -10.56
CA PRO A 62 1.69 5.42 -10.25
C PRO A 62 1.57 4.14 -11.12
N PRO A 63 0.98 3.06 -10.58
CA PRO A 63 0.71 1.88 -11.39
C PRO A 63 -0.23 2.24 -12.54
N ILE A 64 -0.02 1.61 -13.70
CA ILE A 64 -0.85 1.80 -14.90
C ILE A 64 -2.25 1.22 -14.67
N LEU A 65 -2.31 0.08 -13.97
CA LEU A 65 -3.58 -0.55 -13.60
C LEU A 65 -4.19 0.15 -12.37
N PRO A 66 -5.47 0.53 -12.43
CA PRO A 66 -6.22 0.92 -11.25
C PRO A 66 -6.25 -0.20 -10.19
N ARG A 67 -6.36 0.17 -8.92
CA ARG A 67 -6.38 -0.77 -7.80
C ARG A 67 -7.49 -1.81 -7.87
N ASP A 68 -8.65 -1.42 -8.39
CA ASP A 68 -9.79 -2.32 -8.53
C ASP A 68 -9.45 -3.42 -9.55
N CYS A 69 -8.81 -3.06 -10.67
CA CYS A 69 -8.33 -4.02 -11.66
C CYS A 69 -7.20 -4.92 -11.13
N GLU A 70 -6.30 -4.39 -10.29
CA GLU A 70 -5.30 -5.23 -9.60
C GLU A 70 -5.98 -6.23 -8.66
N SER A 71 -7.05 -5.82 -7.98
CA SER A 71 -7.81 -6.67 -7.05
C SER A 71 -8.54 -7.79 -7.79
N ASP A 72 -9.16 -7.49 -8.94
CA ASP A 72 -9.78 -8.48 -9.82
C ASP A 72 -8.75 -9.49 -10.35
N LEU A 73 -7.55 -9.01 -10.71
CA LEU A 73 -6.47 -9.87 -11.17
C LEU A 73 -5.96 -10.80 -10.05
N VAL A 74 -5.86 -10.31 -8.81
CA VAL A 74 -5.52 -11.14 -7.64
C VAL A 74 -6.61 -12.18 -7.35
N ALA A 75 -7.88 -11.79 -7.42
CA ALA A 75 -9.01 -12.70 -7.23
C ALA A 75 -9.01 -13.82 -8.29
N TRP A 76 -8.77 -13.47 -9.55
CA TRP A 76 -8.63 -14.43 -10.64
C TRP A 76 -7.44 -15.39 -10.42
N ILE A 77 -6.26 -14.88 -10.05
CA ILE A 77 -5.08 -15.74 -9.75
C ILE A 77 -5.41 -16.70 -8.60
N THR A 78 -6.05 -16.21 -7.55
CA THR A 78 -6.42 -17.01 -6.37
C THR A 78 -7.38 -18.13 -6.74
N ALA A 79 -8.41 -17.83 -7.55
CA ALA A 79 -9.37 -18.83 -8.02
C ALA A 79 -8.67 -19.91 -8.86
N MET A 80 -7.82 -19.52 -9.81
CA MET A 80 -7.07 -20.46 -10.65
C MET A 80 -6.16 -21.38 -9.80
N GLN A 81 -5.51 -20.84 -8.78
CA GLN A 81 -4.69 -21.64 -7.85
C GLN A 81 -5.53 -22.61 -7.01
N GLN A 82 -6.71 -22.19 -6.54
CA GLN A 82 -7.63 -23.04 -5.79
C GLN A 82 -8.17 -24.20 -6.63
N ASP A 83 -8.40 -23.96 -7.93
CA ASP A 83 -8.85 -24.98 -8.89
C ASP A 83 -7.73 -25.93 -9.35
N GLY A 84 -6.51 -25.80 -8.81
CA GLY A 84 -5.37 -26.66 -9.16
C GLY A 84 -4.67 -26.27 -10.47
N HIS A 85 -4.95 -25.09 -11.00
CA HIS A 85 -4.35 -24.53 -12.20
C HIS A 85 -3.49 -23.29 -11.87
N PRO A 86 -2.32 -23.45 -11.23
CA PRO A 86 -1.50 -22.32 -10.83
C PRO A 86 -1.08 -21.48 -12.04
N VAL A 87 -1.34 -20.17 -11.97
CA VAL A 87 -1.01 -19.21 -13.03
C VAL A 87 0.47 -18.84 -12.96
N ASP A 88 1.16 -18.91 -14.08
CA ASP A 88 2.57 -18.50 -14.17
C ASP A 88 2.71 -16.98 -14.39
N ARG A 89 3.95 -16.49 -14.28
CA ARG A 89 4.27 -15.07 -14.49
C ARG A 89 3.84 -14.58 -15.88
N HIS A 90 4.00 -15.41 -16.91
CA HIS A 90 3.74 -15.03 -18.29
C HIS A 90 2.24 -14.80 -18.55
N MET A 91 1.39 -15.70 -18.06
CA MET A 91 -0.05 -15.58 -18.09
C MET A 91 -0.55 -14.33 -17.34
N ILE A 92 0.04 -14.03 -16.17
CA ILE A 92 -0.27 -12.81 -15.42
C ILE A 92 0.04 -11.56 -16.25
N LEU A 93 1.21 -11.52 -16.92
CA LEU A 93 1.58 -10.40 -17.78
C LEU A 93 0.63 -10.24 -18.96
N ILE A 94 0.25 -11.34 -19.62
CA ILE A 94 -0.74 -11.32 -20.71
C ILE A 94 -2.07 -10.76 -20.21
N LYS A 95 -2.59 -11.27 -19.08
CA LYS A 95 -3.87 -10.82 -18.52
C LYS A 95 -3.81 -9.34 -18.11
N GLY A 96 -2.72 -8.93 -17.48
CA GLY A 96 -2.49 -7.53 -17.13
C GLY A 96 -2.48 -6.61 -18.35
N ASN A 97 -1.76 -6.99 -19.41
CA ASN A 97 -1.73 -6.23 -20.66
C ASN A 97 -3.10 -6.17 -21.35
N GLN A 98 -3.90 -7.24 -21.29
CA GLN A 98 -5.28 -7.23 -21.78
C GLN A 98 -6.14 -6.23 -21.00
N LEU A 99 -6.02 -6.18 -19.67
CA LEU A 99 -6.73 -5.21 -18.83
C LEU A 99 -6.31 -3.77 -19.18
N VAL A 100 -5.01 -3.51 -19.35
CA VAL A 100 -4.53 -2.18 -19.75
C VAL A 100 -5.16 -1.74 -21.08
N ARG A 101 -5.19 -2.63 -22.09
CA ARG A 101 -5.79 -2.33 -23.40
C ARG A 101 -7.30 -2.09 -23.34
N GLN A 102 -8.00 -2.72 -22.39
CA GLN A 102 -9.43 -2.48 -22.18
C GLN A 102 -9.70 -1.11 -21.56
N LEU A 103 -8.81 -0.64 -20.70
CA LEU A 103 -8.91 0.66 -20.03
C LEU A 103 -8.45 1.82 -20.91
N ASP A 104 -7.41 1.59 -21.71
CA ASP A 104 -6.87 2.56 -22.66
C ASP A 104 -6.50 1.83 -23.98
N PRO A 105 -7.40 1.82 -24.98
CA PRO A 105 -7.17 1.15 -26.26
C PRO A 105 -5.98 1.70 -27.06
N LEU A 106 -5.50 2.90 -26.72
CA LEU A 106 -4.34 3.56 -27.35
C LEU A 106 -3.09 3.53 -26.45
N GLY A 107 -3.20 2.98 -25.25
CA GLY A 107 -2.12 2.90 -24.26
C GLY A 107 -1.00 1.97 -24.73
N SER A 108 0.19 2.54 -24.98
CA SER A 108 1.38 1.77 -25.34
C SER A 108 1.89 1.00 -24.11
N VAL A 109 1.74 -0.32 -24.13
CA VAL A 109 2.42 -1.22 -23.17
C VAL A 109 3.87 -1.36 -23.60
N SER A 110 4.80 -0.81 -22.80
CA SER A 110 6.24 -1.07 -22.97
C SER A 110 6.47 -2.58 -22.89
N GLY A 111 6.95 -3.17 -23.99
CA GLY A 111 7.42 -4.54 -24.02
C GLY A 111 8.48 -4.74 -22.92
N GLY A 112 8.32 -5.81 -22.14
CA GLY A 112 9.31 -6.24 -21.15
C GLY A 112 10.48 -6.97 -21.80
#